data_AF-A0A2A5M6W9-F1
#
_entry.id   AF-A0A2A5M6W9-F1
#
_cell.length_a   1.000
_cell.length_b   1.000
_cell.length_c   1.000
_cell.angle_alpha   90.00
_cell.angle_beta   90.00
_cell.angle_gamma   90.00
#
_symmetry.space_group_name_H-M   'P 1'
#
loop_
_entity.id
_entity.type
_entity.pdbx_description
1 polymer ?
#
loop_
_entity_poly.entity_id
_entity_poly.type
_entity_poly.pdbx_seq_one_letter_code
_entity_poly.pdbx_strand_id
1 'polypeptide(L)'
;KKEITNPKTGEKRTININANRLKTIYHTNMQSAYAKARAKQLSTYSYKTYWVYKCALLEDSRSEHKKMHNCAIHRDDPFWKTSFPPN
;
A
#
# COMPACT_ATOMS: atom_id res chain seq x y z
N LYS A 1 14.09 -18.42 16.17
CA LYS A 1 14.17 -18.92 14.78
C LYS A 1 13.29 -20.17 14.69
N LYS A 2 12.37 -20.26 13.73
CA LYS A 2 11.45 -21.39 13.56
C LYS A 2 11.62 -21.93 12.15
N GLU A 3 11.82 -23.22 12.00
CA GLU A 3 11.78 -23.88 10.70
C GLU A 3 10.34 -24.00 10.24
N ILE A 4 10.06 -23.47 9.06
CA ILE A 4 8.78 -23.64 8.38
C ILE A 4 9.06 -24.29 7.03
N THR A 5 8.37 -25.40 6.79
CA THR A 5 8.31 -26.06 5.49
C THR A 5 7.23 -25.37 4.66
N ASN A 6 7.57 -24.90 3.47
CA ASN A 6 6.58 -24.35 2.55
C ASN A 6 5.70 -25.50 2.03
N PRO A 7 4.38 -25.48 2.27
CA PRO A 7 3.49 -26.57 1.87
C PRO A 7 3.38 -26.74 0.34
N LYS A 8 3.74 -25.72 -0.46
CA LYS A 8 3.68 -25.79 -1.93
C LYS A 8 4.98 -26.25 -2.59
N THR A 9 6.13 -26.07 -1.95
CA THR A 9 7.44 -26.33 -2.56
C THR A 9 8.31 -27.32 -1.78
N GLY A 10 7.91 -27.71 -0.56
CA GLY A 10 8.69 -28.60 0.29
C GLY A 10 9.98 -27.98 0.86
N GLU A 11 10.34 -26.77 0.44
CA GLU A 11 11.52 -26.06 0.92
C GLU A 11 11.39 -25.74 2.42
N LYS A 12 12.38 -26.18 3.20
CA LYS A 12 12.52 -25.80 4.61
C LYS A 12 13.26 -24.48 4.69
N ARG A 13 12.60 -23.46 5.25
CA ARG A 13 13.22 -22.16 5.50
C ARG A 13 13.23 -21.89 7.00
N THR A 14 14.40 -21.53 7.52
CA THR A 14 14.52 -21.03 8.88
C THR A 14 14.15 -19.55 8.88
N ILE A 15 12.99 -19.20 9.43
CA ILE A 15 12.56 -17.80 9.55
C ILE A 15 12.55 -17.34 11.00
N ASN A 16 12.85 -16.06 11.23
CA ASN A 16 12.69 -15.47 12.55
C ASN A 16 11.26 -14.97 12.71
N ILE A 17 10.44 -15.65 13.53
CA ILE A 17 9.10 -15.19 13.88
C ILE A 17 9.19 -14.60 15.28
N ASN A 18 9.26 -13.27 15.34
CA ASN A 18 9.12 -12.52 16.58
C ASN A 18 7.85 -11.66 16.52
N ALA A 19 7.40 -11.16 17.67
CA ALA A 19 6.19 -10.37 17.78
C ALA A 19 6.23 -9.11 16.88
N ASN A 20 7.39 -8.44 16.81
CA ASN A 20 7.59 -7.24 15.99
C ASN A 20 7.40 -7.51 14.50
N ARG A 21 7.90 -8.64 14.00
CA ARG A 21 7.73 -9.05 12.60
C ARG A 21 6.27 -9.38 12.31
N LEU A 22 5.59 -10.09 13.21
CA LEU A 22 4.17 -10.40 13.04
C LEU A 22 3.33 -9.11 13.02
N LYS A 23 3.60 -8.17 13.92
CA LYS A 23 2.99 -6.84 13.95
C LYS A 23 3.21 -6.09 12.63
N THR A 24 4.44 -6.09 12.13
CA THR A 24 4.79 -5.45 10.85
C THR A 24 4.01 -6.06 9.69
N ILE A 25 4.01 -7.40 9.58
CA ILE A 25 3.27 -8.11 8.52
C ILE A 25 1.78 -7.80 8.59
N TYR A 26 1.20 -7.82 9.78
CA TYR A 26 -0.20 -7.48 9.98
C TYR A 26 -0.51 -6.07 9.48
N HIS A 27 0.24 -5.06 9.93
CA HIS A 27 0.02 -3.68 9.51
C HIS A 27 0.22 -3.47 8.01
N THR A 28 1.29 -4.00 7.42
CA THR A 28 1.54 -3.91 5.97
C THR A 28 0.40 -4.55 5.17
N ASN A 29 -0.08 -5.72 5.59
CA ASN A 29 -1.18 -6.41 4.92
C ASN A 29 -2.50 -5.63 5.05
N MET A 30 -2.79 -5.07 6.23
CA MET A 30 -3.99 -4.27 6.45
C MET A 30 -3.99 -2.99 5.62
N GLN A 31 -2.88 -2.26 5.57
CA GLN A 31 -2.77 -1.07 4.72
C GLN A 31 -2.92 -1.41 3.23
N SER A 32 -2.30 -2.51 2.78
CA SER A 32 -2.43 -2.99 1.40
C SER A 32 -3.85 -3.39 1.04
N ALA A 33 -4.55 -4.11 1.93
CA ALA A 33 -5.93 -4.51 1.73
C ALA A 33 -6.86 -3.29 1.66
N TYR A 34 -6.70 -2.35 2.60
CA TYR A 34 -7.47 -1.10 2.63
C TYR A 34 -7.30 -0.30 1.34
N ALA A 35 -6.06 -0.09 0.89
CA ALA A 35 -5.82 0.73 -0.27
C ALA A 35 -6.35 0.08 -1.56
N LYS A 36 -6.24 -1.25 -1.71
CA LYS A 36 -6.88 -1.98 -2.83
C LYS A 36 -8.40 -1.83 -2.83
N ALA A 37 -9.03 -1.95 -1.66
CA ALA A 37 -10.47 -1.73 -1.54
C ALA A 37 -10.85 -0.28 -1.89
N ARG A 38 -10.05 0.69 -1.44
CA ARG A 38 -10.24 2.11 -1.76
C ARG A 38 -10.10 2.41 -3.25
N ALA A 39 -9.11 1.83 -3.93
CA ALA A 39 -8.95 1.94 -5.38
C ALA A 39 -10.20 1.45 -6.12
N LYS A 40 -10.67 0.24 -5.75
CA LYS A 40 -11.90 -0.33 -6.30
C LYS A 40 -13.10 0.58 -6.04
N GLN A 41 -13.24 1.09 -4.82
CA GLN A 41 -14.32 2.02 -4.47
C GLN A 41 -14.26 3.33 -5.27
N LEU A 42 -13.08 3.89 -5.52
CA LEU A 42 -12.95 5.11 -6.32
C LEU A 42 -13.33 4.85 -7.79
N SER A 43 -12.98 3.68 -8.34
CA SER A 43 -13.32 3.30 -9.71
C SER A 43 -14.83 3.09 -9.96
N THR A 44 -15.65 2.85 -8.92
CA THR A 44 -17.11 2.70 -9.11
C THR A 44 -17.81 4.02 -9.37
N TYR A 45 -17.20 5.17 -9.03
CA TYR A 45 -17.78 6.49 -9.25
C TYR A 45 -17.37 7.05 -10.60
N SER A 46 -18.19 6.80 -11.63
CA SER A 46 -17.94 7.23 -13.01
C SER A 46 -17.79 8.75 -13.18
N TYR A 47 -18.43 9.56 -12.33
CA TYR A 47 -18.39 11.03 -12.36
C TYR A 47 -17.16 11.64 -11.66
N LYS A 48 -16.37 10.84 -10.92
CA LYS A 48 -15.16 11.34 -10.23
C LYS A 48 -13.95 11.28 -11.16
N THR A 49 -13.94 12.20 -12.13
CA THR A 49 -12.92 12.30 -13.19
C THR A 49 -11.54 12.62 -12.65
N TYR A 50 -11.45 13.39 -11.56
CA TYR A 50 -10.19 13.74 -10.91
C TYR A 50 -10.12 13.18 -9.50
N TRP A 51 -8.97 12.63 -9.14
CA TRP A 51 -8.63 12.20 -7.79
C TRP A 51 -7.61 13.15 -7.20
N VAL A 52 -7.75 13.42 -5.90
CA VAL A 52 -6.83 14.28 -5.17
C VAL A 52 -5.81 13.42 -4.44
N TYR A 53 -4.53 13.65 -4.71
CA TYR A 53 -3.46 12.98 -3.99
C TYR A 53 -3.36 13.51 -2.55
N LYS A 54 -3.42 12.60 -1.57
CA LYS A 54 -3.40 12.95 -0.14
C LYS A 54 -2.21 12.30 0.55
N CYS A 55 -1.24 13.12 0.91
CA CYS A 55 -0.16 12.77 1.83
C CYS A 55 -0.55 13.15 3.27
N ALA A 56 -0.13 12.37 4.26
CA ALA A 56 -0.34 12.67 5.68
C ALA A 56 0.50 13.86 6.19
N LEU A 57 1.50 14.31 5.41
CA LEU A 57 2.39 15.42 5.75
C LEU A 57 3.14 15.24 7.08
N LEU A 58 3.49 13.99 7.41
CA LEU A 58 4.34 13.69 8.57
C LEU A 58 5.77 14.20 8.35
N GLU A 59 6.52 14.37 9.43
CA GLU A 59 7.92 14.80 9.40
C GLU A 59 8.74 13.92 8.44
N ASP A 60 8.58 12.60 8.57
CA ASP A 60 9.23 11.54 7.80
C ASP A 60 8.55 11.22 6.45
N SER A 61 7.46 11.91 6.08
CA SER A 61 6.84 11.73 4.77
C SER A 61 7.83 12.12 3.67
N ARG A 62 7.97 11.26 2.66
CA ARG A 62 8.87 11.49 1.53
C ARG A 62 8.57 12.84 0.85
N SER A 63 9.61 13.56 0.47
CA SER A 63 9.49 14.90 -0.11
C SER A 63 8.62 14.94 -1.38
N GLU A 64 8.67 13.89 -2.19
CA GLU A 64 7.82 13.73 -3.37
C GLU A 64 6.33 13.66 -3.01
N HIS A 65 5.95 12.90 -1.98
CA HIS A 65 4.56 12.82 -1.53
C HIS A 65 4.06 14.16 -0.96
N LYS A 66 4.94 14.91 -0.27
CA LYS A 66 4.64 16.26 0.22
C LYS A 66 4.35 17.21 -0.95
N LYS A 67 5.18 17.18 -2.01
CA LYS A 67 4.98 17.99 -3.22
C LYS A 67 3.67 17.68 -3.94
N MET A 68 3.29 16.40 -3.98
CA MET A 68 2.06 15.97 -4.64
C MET A 68 0.79 16.18 -3.80
N HIS A 69 0.92 16.59 -2.53
CA HIS A 69 -0.24 16.78 -1.66
C HIS A 69 -1.21 17.82 -2.25
N ASN A 70 -2.48 17.45 -2.37
CA ASN A 70 -3.58 18.23 -2.98
C ASN A 70 -3.52 18.39 -4.51
N CYS A 71 -2.61 17.72 -5.22
CA CYS A 71 -2.68 17.67 -6.68
C CYS A 71 -3.93 16.90 -7.12
N ALA A 72 -4.76 17.54 -7.95
CA ALA A 72 -5.89 16.90 -8.63
C ALA A 72 -5.39 16.32 -9.95
N ILE A 73 -5.45 15.00 -10.08
CA ILE A 73 -4.92 14.26 -11.23
C ILE A 73 -6.07 13.44 -11.81
N HIS A 74 -6.12 13.35 -13.14
CA HIS A 74 -7.14 12.58 -13.82
C HIS A 74 -7.11 11.12 -13.34
N ARG A 75 -8.27 10.48 -13.16
CA ARG A 75 -8.37 9.11 -12.60
C ARG A 75 -7.66 8.05 -13.44
N ASP A 76 -7.59 8.28 -14.76
CA ASP A 76 -7.00 7.36 -15.75
C ASP A 76 -5.53 7.69 -16.05
N ASP A 77 -4.94 8.66 -15.35
CA ASP A 77 -3.54 9.05 -15.53
C ASP A 77 -2.58 7.90 -15.12
N PRO A 78 -1.54 7.59 -15.92
CA PRO A 78 -0.52 6.60 -15.59
C PRO A 78 0.15 6.79 -14.23
N PHE A 79 0.14 8.02 -13.69
CA PHE A 79 0.62 8.35 -12.34
C PHE A 79 0.10 7.39 -11.27
N TRP A 80 -1.16 6.96 -11.35
CA TRP A 80 -1.78 6.08 -10.36
C TRP A 80 -1.26 4.64 -10.39
N LYS A 81 -0.53 4.22 -11.42
CA LYS A 81 0.06 2.87 -11.48
C LYS A 81 1.13 2.64 -10.41
N THR A 82 1.85 3.70 -10.04
CA THR A 82 2.94 3.65 -9.04
C THR A 82 2.64 4.49 -7.81
N SER A 83 1.80 5.51 -7.96
CA SER A 83 1.57 6.49 -6.89
C SER A 83 0.32 6.21 -6.06
N PHE A 84 -0.53 5.24 -6.45
CA PHE A 84 -1.68 4.90 -5.63
C PHE A 84 -1.23 4.17 -4.35
N PRO A 85 -1.76 4.50 -3.16
CA PRO A 85 -1.37 3.83 -1.93
C PRO A 85 -1.55 2.29 -1.96
N PRO A 86 -0.79 1.52 -1.16
CA PRO A 86 0.32 1.95 -0.32
C PRO A 86 1.60 2.07 -1.14
N ASN A 87 2.09 3.29 -1.32
CA ASN A 87 3.29 3.59 -2.09
C ASN A 87 4.38 4.20 -1.19
#